data_AF-A0A915XZ04-F1
#
_entry.id   AF-A0A915XZ04-F1
#
_cell.length_a   1.000
_cell.length_b   1.000
_cell.length_c   1.000
_cell.angle_alpha   90.00
_cell.angle_beta   90.00
_cell.angle_gamma   90.00
#
_symmetry.space_group_name_H-M   'P 1'
#
loop_
_entity.id
_entity.type
_entity.pdbx_description
1 polymer ?
#
loop_
_entity_poly.entity_id
_entity_poly.type
_entity_poly.pdbx_seq_one_letter_code
_entity_poly.pdbx_strand_id
1 'polypeptide(L)'
;MLGQELFGTWTTDAAGESGRTAEAPAIGAVWRWEIQSDTRAARSALQRQDEALRRDQQNIQKALRRLSDFIEAWTPGQSAQAKSLPEQPQSPEAVLAATLDRIGMPQAKGWLDPLQGAWAEFDAFVRRVRELVSHYAVIETASDGALIARTFVSWTGDFQSLWRDGTTAAQARLHERNVRIALARRALLIRLMSMIGASAARIVLRLATPGAQLLVLPALWQFIRDVIEELRRAEARSVS
;
A
#
# COMPACT_ATOMS: atom_id res chain seq x y z
N MET A 1 -10.59 3.07 3.42
CA MET A 1 -10.32 1.69 3.89
C MET A 1 -9.32 0.88 3.03
N LEU A 2 -8.94 1.33 1.81
CA LEU A 2 -8.08 0.59 0.88
C LEU A 2 -6.71 0.15 1.37
N GLY A 3 -6.07 0.94 2.24
CA GLY A 3 -4.73 0.61 2.71
C GLY A 3 -4.65 -0.63 3.63
N GLN A 4 -5.77 -1.18 4.12
CA GLN A 4 -5.75 -2.46 4.86
C GLN A 4 -5.94 -3.65 3.91
N GLU A 5 -6.81 -3.52 2.91
CA GLU A 5 -7.10 -4.61 1.97
C GLU A 5 -5.98 -4.84 0.94
N LEU A 6 -5.34 -3.78 0.44
CA LEU A 6 -4.26 -3.86 -0.57
C LEU A 6 -3.00 -4.54 -0.05
N PHE A 7 -2.75 -4.52 1.26
CA PHE A 7 -1.45 -4.86 1.82
C PHE A 7 -1.50 -5.95 2.89
N GLY A 8 -2.69 -6.51 3.15
CA GLY A 8 -2.96 -7.47 4.21
C GLY A 8 -2.82 -6.87 5.61
N THR A 9 -3.17 -7.65 6.62
CA THR A 9 -3.15 -7.20 8.02
C THR A 9 -1.76 -7.35 8.62
N TRP A 10 -0.92 -6.35 8.41
CA TRP A 10 0.24 -6.11 9.28
C TRP A 10 -0.26 -5.50 10.59
N THR A 11 0.09 -6.12 11.71
CA THR A 11 -0.19 -5.57 13.04
C THR A 11 1.08 -4.89 13.54
N THR A 12 0.98 -3.61 13.90
CA THR A 12 2.11 -2.80 14.38
C THR A 12 2.07 -2.56 15.90
N ASP A 13 1.03 -3.07 16.58
CA ASP A 13 0.86 -3.06 18.05
C ASP A 13 1.44 -4.31 18.73
N ALA A 14 2.68 -4.71 18.41
CA ALA A 14 3.36 -5.80 19.14
C ALA A 14 3.99 -5.33 20.47
N ALA A 15 3.62 -4.14 20.97
CA ALA A 15 4.06 -3.60 22.25
C ALA A 15 2.97 -3.77 23.34
N GLY A 16 2.76 -5.01 23.79
CA GLY A 16 1.86 -5.36 24.90
C GLY A 16 0.79 -6.34 24.41
N GLU A 17 0.56 -7.52 24.99
CA GLU A 17 0.65 -7.94 26.38
C GLU A 17 1.00 -9.44 26.40
N SER A 18 2.18 -9.82 26.89
CA SER A 18 2.51 -11.13 27.48
C SER A 18 4.02 -11.25 27.65
N GLY A 19 4.53 -10.96 28.86
CA GLY A 19 5.86 -11.35 29.32
C GLY A 19 7.06 -10.68 28.63
N ARG A 20 7.39 -9.44 29.01
CA ARG A 20 8.72 -8.86 28.71
C ARG A 20 9.77 -9.47 29.63
N THR A 21 10.58 -10.38 29.12
CA THR A 21 11.98 -10.54 29.56
C THR A 21 12.84 -9.49 28.83
N ALA A 22 13.73 -8.83 29.58
CA ALA A 22 14.57 -7.75 29.10
C ALA A 22 15.61 -8.28 28.10
N GLU A 23 15.45 -7.93 26.82
CA GLU A 23 16.40 -7.99 25.66
C GLU A 23 15.73 -8.39 24.33
N ALA A 24 14.40 -8.52 24.26
CA ALA A 24 13.76 -8.75 22.96
C ALA A 24 13.95 -7.51 22.04
N PRO A 25 14.47 -7.67 20.80
CA PRO A 25 14.59 -6.57 19.85
C PRO A 25 13.21 -5.95 19.62
N ALA A 26 13.14 -4.64 19.46
CA ALA A 26 11.89 -3.94 19.17
C ALA A 26 11.24 -4.54 17.90
N ILE A 27 10.20 -5.34 18.09
CA ILE A 27 9.41 -5.94 17.01
C ILE A 27 8.52 -4.83 16.45
N GLY A 28 8.74 -4.42 15.20
CA GLY A 28 7.99 -3.33 14.58
C GLY A 28 6.68 -3.80 13.95
N ALA A 29 6.77 -4.57 12.87
CA ALA A 29 5.60 -5.02 12.12
C ALA A 29 5.50 -6.55 12.10
N VAL A 30 4.35 -7.08 12.51
CA VAL A 30 4.07 -8.52 12.49
C VAL A 30 3.06 -8.83 11.39
N TRP A 31 3.44 -9.72 10.48
CA TRP A 31 2.54 -10.40 9.56
C TRP A 31 2.20 -11.75 10.15
N ARG A 32 0.96 -11.95 10.58
CA ARG A 32 0.50 -13.24 11.09
C ARG A 32 -0.46 -13.88 10.10
N TRP A 33 -0.19 -15.14 9.77
CA TRP A 33 -1.12 -15.97 9.01
C TRP A 33 -1.49 -17.22 9.80
N GLU A 34 -2.79 -17.36 10.07
CA GLU A 34 -3.37 -18.58 10.66
C GLU A 34 -3.73 -19.54 9.54
N ILE A 35 -3.11 -20.71 9.56
CA ILE A 35 -3.39 -21.83 8.67
C ILE A 35 -4.52 -22.65 9.28
N GLN A 36 -5.50 -23.02 8.46
CA GLN A 36 -6.46 -24.06 8.83
C GLN A 36 -5.75 -25.43 8.84
N SER A 37 -6.02 -26.27 9.84
CA SER A 37 -5.41 -27.61 9.94
C SER A 37 -5.66 -28.49 8.70
N ASP A 38 -6.76 -28.24 7.97
CA ASP A 38 -6.95 -28.84 6.65
C ASP A 38 -5.92 -28.28 5.64
N THR A 39 -4.98 -29.13 5.25
CA THR A 39 -3.94 -28.83 4.27
C THR A 39 -4.51 -28.38 2.92
N ARG A 40 -5.69 -28.87 2.51
CA ARG A 40 -6.33 -28.45 1.26
C ARG A 40 -6.85 -27.04 1.37
N ALA A 41 -7.59 -26.73 2.44
CA ALA A 41 -8.07 -25.38 2.70
C ALA A 41 -6.92 -24.37 2.86
N ALA A 42 -5.84 -24.74 3.55
CA ALA A 42 -4.61 -23.96 3.68
C ALA A 42 -3.99 -23.58 2.32
N ARG A 43 -3.85 -24.55 1.42
CA ARG A 43 -3.31 -24.31 0.06
C ARG A 43 -4.22 -23.40 -0.74
N SER A 44 -5.52 -23.63 -0.70
CA SER A 44 -6.50 -22.79 -1.39
C SER A 44 -6.49 -21.35 -0.86
N ALA A 45 -6.32 -21.16 0.46
CA ALA A 45 -6.20 -19.85 1.06
C ALA A 45 -4.94 -19.11 0.59
N LEU A 46 -3.78 -19.78 0.56
CA LEU A 46 -2.55 -19.19 0.01
C LEU A 46 -2.67 -18.86 -1.46
N GLN A 47 -3.29 -19.74 -2.25
CA GLN A 47 -3.50 -19.49 -3.67
C GLN A 47 -4.33 -18.22 -3.88
N ARG A 48 -5.41 -18.03 -3.11
CA ARG A 48 -6.20 -16.79 -3.14
C ARG A 48 -5.37 -15.56 -2.76
N GLN A 49 -4.49 -15.67 -1.76
CA GLN A 49 -3.61 -14.56 -1.36
C GLN A 49 -2.59 -14.21 -2.44
N ASP A 50 -2.02 -15.21 -3.12
CA ASP A 50 -1.07 -15.06 -4.22
C ASP A 50 -1.74 -14.43 -5.45
N GLU A 51 -2.95 -14.89 -5.80
CA GLU A 51 -3.75 -14.29 -6.86
C GLU A 51 -4.16 -12.85 -6.53
N ALA A 52 -4.55 -12.56 -5.28
CA ALA A 52 -4.85 -11.21 -4.84
C ALA A 52 -3.62 -10.31 -4.94
N LEU A 53 -2.45 -10.79 -4.51
CA LEU A 53 -1.18 -10.06 -4.64
C LEU A 53 -0.85 -9.76 -6.11
N ARG A 54 -1.00 -10.73 -7.03
CA ARG A 54 -0.78 -10.50 -8.47
C ARG A 54 -1.72 -9.43 -9.03
N ARG A 55 -3.00 -9.47 -8.66
CA ARG A 55 -3.98 -8.44 -9.06
C ARG A 55 -3.60 -7.07 -8.51
N ASP A 56 -3.24 -6.98 -7.24
CA ASP A 56 -2.81 -5.72 -6.61
C ASP A 56 -1.54 -5.17 -7.30
N GLN A 57 -0.57 -6.03 -7.63
CA GLN A 57 0.63 -5.64 -8.39
C GLN A 57 0.27 -5.07 -9.77
N GLN A 58 -0.61 -5.73 -10.50
CA GLN A 58 -1.05 -5.27 -11.83
C GLN A 58 -1.81 -3.94 -11.73
N ASN A 59 -2.70 -3.79 -10.77
CA ASN A 59 -3.50 -2.58 -10.57
C ASN A 59 -2.62 -1.39 -10.15
N ILE A 60 -1.66 -1.60 -9.25
CA ILE A 60 -0.67 -0.58 -8.90
C ILE A 60 0.18 -0.22 -10.13
N GLN A 61 0.65 -1.18 -10.92
CA GLN A 61 1.42 -0.88 -12.14
C GLN A 61 0.61 -0.10 -13.18
N LYS A 62 -0.68 -0.39 -13.35
CA LYS A 62 -1.57 0.38 -14.22
C LYS A 62 -1.77 1.80 -13.67
N ALA A 63 -2.01 1.96 -12.38
CA ALA A 63 -2.16 3.27 -11.74
C ALA A 63 -0.90 4.14 -11.86
N LEU A 64 0.28 3.55 -11.65
CA LEU A 64 1.55 4.24 -11.77
C LEU A 64 1.86 4.66 -13.21
N ARG A 65 1.49 3.84 -14.21
CA ARG A 65 1.61 4.22 -15.63
C ARG A 65 0.71 5.40 -15.96
N ARG A 66 -0.59 5.31 -15.61
CA ARG A 66 -1.55 6.42 -15.79
C ARG A 66 -1.06 7.71 -15.13
N LEU A 67 -0.47 7.62 -13.94
CA LEU A 67 0.10 8.78 -13.28
C LEU A 67 1.29 9.37 -14.06
N SER A 68 2.20 8.52 -14.56
CA SER A 68 3.33 8.97 -15.37
C SER A 68 2.86 9.65 -16.65
N ASP A 69 1.93 9.03 -17.37
CA ASP A 69 1.35 9.56 -18.61
C ASP A 69 0.67 10.91 -18.35
N PHE A 70 -0.10 11.01 -17.26
CA PHE A 70 -0.71 12.26 -16.81
C PHE A 70 0.34 13.34 -16.55
N ILE A 71 1.38 13.03 -15.77
CA ILE A 71 2.44 14.00 -15.46
C ILE A 71 3.18 14.43 -16.73
N GLU A 72 3.40 13.55 -17.69
CA GLU A 72 4.05 13.90 -18.95
C GLU A 72 3.20 14.86 -19.78
N ALA A 73 1.88 14.66 -19.85
CA ALA A 73 0.97 15.49 -20.61
C ALA A 73 0.54 16.79 -19.88
N TRP A 74 0.54 16.80 -18.55
CA TRP A 74 -0.02 17.90 -17.76
C TRP A 74 0.88 19.14 -17.74
N THR A 75 0.27 20.30 -18.02
CA THR A 75 0.92 21.62 -17.94
C THR A 75 0.12 22.54 -17.01
N PRO A 76 0.77 23.24 -16.06
CA PRO A 76 0.08 24.17 -15.17
C PRO A 76 -0.74 25.21 -15.96
N GLY A 77 -1.99 25.44 -15.55
CA GLY A 77 -2.86 26.46 -16.18
C GLY A 77 -3.44 26.07 -17.55
N GLN A 78 -3.05 24.94 -18.12
CA GLN A 78 -3.80 24.28 -19.18
C GLN A 78 -4.79 23.32 -18.52
N SER A 79 -5.85 23.87 -17.94
CA SER A 79 -6.95 23.07 -17.44
C SER A 79 -7.42 22.12 -18.54
N ALA A 80 -7.76 20.88 -18.19
CA ALA A 80 -8.39 19.90 -19.08
C ALA A 80 -9.84 20.31 -19.43
N GLN A 81 -10.06 21.59 -19.78
CA GLN A 81 -11.31 22.10 -20.33
C GLN A 81 -11.37 21.79 -21.82
N ALA A 82 -11.43 20.50 -22.12
CA ALA A 82 -11.98 20.02 -23.37
C ALA A 82 -13.28 19.26 -23.05
N LYS A 83 -14.38 20.02 -23.00
CA LYS A 83 -15.79 19.57 -23.15
C LYS A 83 -16.16 18.25 -22.44
N SER A 84 -16.67 18.33 -21.22
CA SER A 84 -17.49 17.24 -20.67
C SER A 84 -18.81 17.80 -20.16
N LEU A 85 -19.90 17.22 -20.69
CA LEU A 85 -21.25 17.38 -20.19
C LEU A 85 -21.31 17.06 -18.69
N PRO A 86 -22.25 17.65 -17.93
CA PRO A 86 -22.33 17.56 -16.47
C PRO A 86 -22.64 16.16 -15.88
N GLU A 87 -22.70 15.08 -16.66
CA GLU A 87 -23.16 13.77 -16.18
C GLU A 87 -22.12 12.63 -16.21
N GLN A 88 -20.90 12.82 -16.73
CA GLN A 88 -19.89 11.77 -16.68
C GLN A 88 -19.15 11.74 -15.33
N PRO A 89 -18.96 10.57 -14.70
CA PRO A 89 -18.10 10.47 -13.53
C PRO A 89 -16.72 10.99 -13.89
N GLN A 90 -16.25 12.01 -13.17
CA GLN A 90 -14.95 12.64 -13.41
C GLN A 90 -13.86 11.57 -13.28
N SER A 91 -13.01 11.45 -14.31
CA SER A 91 -11.88 10.52 -14.26
C SER A 91 -10.90 10.94 -13.15
N PRO A 92 -10.14 10.00 -12.56
CA PRO A 92 -9.10 10.31 -11.59
C PRO A 92 -8.13 11.39 -12.08
N GLU A 93 -7.78 11.41 -13.36
CA GLU A 93 -6.91 12.41 -13.99
C GLU A 93 -7.53 13.82 -13.95
N ALA A 94 -8.82 13.93 -14.24
CA ALA A 94 -9.53 15.22 -14.22
C ALA A 94 -9.59 15.78 -12.79
N VAL A 95 -9.83 14.92 -11.80
CA VAL A 95 -9.81 15.28 -10.37
C VAL A 95 -8.42 15.73 -9.95
N LEU A 96 -7.37 15.00 -10.35
CA LEU A 96 -5.98 15.37 -10.06
C LEU A 96 -5.60 16.71 -10.69
N ALA A 97 -5.88 16.92 -11.99
CA ALA A 97 -5.62 18.18 -12.68
C ALA A 97 -6.28 19.37 -11.97
N ALA A 98 -7.57 19.27 -11.67
CA ALA A 98 -8.30 20.31 -10.95
C ALA A 98 -7.72 20.57 -9.55
N THR A 99 -7.22 19.53 -8.88
CA THR A 99 -6.57 19.66 -7.58
C THR A 99 -5.22 20.37 -7.68
N LEU A 100 -4.40 20.02 -8.68
CA LEU A 100 -3.10 20.67 -8.92
C LEU A 100 -3.25 22.13 -9.32
N ASP A 101 -4.23 22.45 -10.17
CA ASP A 101 -4.53 23.84 -10.56
C ASP A 101 -4.91 24.68 -9.34
N ARG A 102 -5.71 24.13 -8.40
CA ARG A 102 -6.04 24.79 -7.14
C ARG A 102 -4.82 25.00 -6.24
N ILE A 103 -3.93 24.02 -6.16
CA ILE A 103 -2.69 24.13 -5.37
C ILE A 103 -1.79 25.24 -5.92
N GLY A 104 -1.77 25.47 -7.23
CA GLY A 104 -1.00 26.54 -7.87
C GLY A 104 -1.54 27.96 -7.66
N MET A 105 -2.73 28.13 -7.05
CA MET A 105 -3.34 29.46 -6.88
C MET A 105 -2.81 30.20 -5.64
N PRO A 106 -2.38 31.48 -5.74
CA PRO A 106 -1.79 32.25 -4.64
C PRO A 106 -2.68 32.55 -3.42
N GLN A 107 -4.01 32.33 -3.49
CA GLN A 107 -4.98 32.76 -2.46
C GLN A 107 -5.73 31.62 -1.74
N ALA A 108 -5.17 30.41 -1.68
CA ALA A 108 -5.86 29.22 -1.16
C ALA A 108 -6.04 29.15 0.39
N LYS A 109 -6.04 30.28 1.12
CA LYS A 109 -6.17 30.32 2.58
C LYS A 109 -7.64 30.18 3.00
N GLY A 110 -8.22 29.00 2.75
CA GLY A 110 -9.63 28.69 3.02
C GLY A 110 -10.21 27.53 2.20
N TRP A 111 -9.46 26.99 1.24
CA TRP A 111 -9.94 25.97 0.29
C TRP A 111 -9.33 24.57 0.48
N LEU A 112 -8.66 24.34 1.61
CA LEU A 112 -7.97 23.08 1.90
C LEU A 112 -8.88 22.00 2.52
N ASP A 113 -10.16 22.29 2.77
CA ASP A 113 -11.11 21.35 3.35
C ASP A 113 -11.25 20.02 2.58
N PRO A 114 -11.30 19.99 1.23
CA PRO A 114 -11.35 18.73 0.47
C PRO A 114 -10.09 17.88 0.65
N LEU A 115 -8.95 18.50 0.97
CA LEU A 115 -7.68 17.81 1.15
C LEU A 115 -7.49 17.27 2.56
N GLN A 116 -8.28 17.69 3.56
CA GLN A 116 -8.14 17.20 4.93
C GLN A 116 -8.34 15.68 5.02
N GLY A 117 -9.34 15.14 4.30
CA GLY A 117 -9.57 13.69 4.25
C GLY A 117 -8.43 12.93 3.55
N ALA A 118 -7.95 13.46 2.42
CA ALA A 118 -6.82 12.88 1.69
C ALA A 118 -5.52 12.92 2.53
N TRP A 119 -5.34 13.97 3.33
CA TRP A 119 -4.23 14.10 4.27
C TRP A 119 -4.25 13.06 5.38
N ALA A 120 -5.39 12.85 6.04
CA ALA A 120 -5.50 11.84 7.10
C ALA A 120 -5.21 10.43 6.57
N GLU A 121 -5.69 10.11 5.37
CA GLU A 121 -5.39 8.85 4.72
C GLU A 121 -3.92 8.71 4.30
N PHE A 122 -3.33 9.79 3.77
CA PHE A 122 -1.93 9.82 3.39
C PHE A 122 -1.01 9.71 4.61
N ASP A 123 -1.28 10.41 5.70
CA ASP A 123 -0.53 10.29 6.96
C ASP A 123 -0.60 8.85 7.49
N ALA A 124 -1.80 8.26 7.50
CA ALA A 124 -1.96 6.87 7.89
C ALA A 124 -1.20 5.89 6.97
N PHE A 125 -1.09 6.20 5.67
CA PHE A 125 -0.27 5.45 4.73
C PHE A 125 1.23 5.60 5.03
N VAL A 126 1.72 6.83 5.21
CA VAL A 126 3.13 7.12 5.55
C VAL A 126 3.53 6.47 6.86
N ARG A 127 2.69 6.56 7.89
CA ARG A 127 2.93 5.92 9.19
C ARG A 127 3.09 4.41 9.04
N ARG A 128 2.22 3.75 8.27
CA ARG A 128 2.32 2.32 7.96
C ARG A 128 3.59 1.98 7.20
N VAL A 129 3.97 2.79 6.20
CA VAL A 129 5.23 2.60 5.47
C VAL A 129 6.40 2.69 6.43
N ARG A 130 6.42 3.70 7.30
CA ARG A 130 7.46 3.89 8.31
C ARG A 130 7.56 2.68 9.23
N GLU A 131 6.46 2.21 9.80
CA GLU A 131 6.42 1.04 10.68
C GLU A 131 6.89 -0.24 9.97
N LEU A 132 6.56 -0.39 8.69
CA LEU A 132 7.02 -1.51 7.87
C LEU A 132 8.52 -1.47 7.55
N VAL A 133 9.18 -0.30 7.59
CA VAL A 133 10.60 -0.16 7.25
C VAL A 133 11.51 0.10 8.45
N SER A 134 10.97 0.56 9.59
CA SER A 134 11.77 1.05 10.72
C SER A 134 12.44 -0.04 11.55
N HIS A 135 11.94 -1.28 11.53
CA HIS A 135 12.46 -2.38 12.34
C HIS A 135 12.45 -3.73 11.60
N TYR A 136 12.82 -4.79 12.33
CA TYR A 136 12.61 -6.16 11.89
C TYR A 136 11.13 -6.40 11.58
N ALA A 137 10.86 -6.93 10.40
CA ALA A 137 9.54 -7.48 10.07
C ALA A 137 9.50 -8.93 10.57
N VAL A 138 8.43 -9.29 11.27
CA VAL A 138 8.23 -10.65 11.77
C VAL A 138 7.09 -11.28 11.00
N ILE A 139 7.33 -12.45 10.43
CA ILE A 139 6.37 -13.21 9.65
C ILE A 139 6.08 -14.49 10.41
N GLU A 140 4.85 -14.65 10.85
CA GLU A 140 4.39 -15.77 11.63
C GLU A 140 3.42 -16.64 10.85
N THR A 141 3.53 -17.93 11.08
CA THR A 141 2.60 -18.93 10.57
C THR A 141 2.19 -19.82 11.71
N ALA A 142 0.90 -19.82 12.01
CA ALA A 142 0.30 -20.63 13.06
C ALA A 142 -0.72 -21.61 12.47
N SER A 143 -1.02 -22.69 13.18
CA SER A 143 -2.10 -23.64 12.85
C SER A 143 -2.75 -24.07 14.14
N ASP A 144 -4.08 -24.01 14.17
CA ASP A 144 -4.89 -24.31 15.35
C ASP A 144 -4.47 -23.50 16.57
N GLY A 145 -4.13 -22.23 16.36
CA GLY A 145 -3.65 -21.31 17.38
C GLY A 145 -2.20 -21.56 17.83
N ALA A 146 -1.51 -22.57 17.28
CA ALA A 146 -0.15 -22.89 17.65
C ALA A 146 0.85 -22.40 16.59
N LEU A 147 1.84 -21.61 17.02
CA LEU A 147 2.90 -21.10 16.15
C LEU A 147 3.73 -22.26 15.58
N ILE A 148 3.72 -22.41 14.26
CA ILE A 148 4.53 -23.40 13.52
C ILE A 148 5.92 -22.83 13.27
N ALA A 149 5.97 -21.59 12.79
CA ALA A 149 7.21 -20.98 12.36
C ALA A 149 7.14 -19.46 12.45
N ARG A 150 8.30 -18.86 12.69
CA ARG A 150 8.50 -17.41 12.74
C ARG A 150 9.75 -17.05 11.95
N THR A 151 9.62 -16.16 10.98
CA THR A 151 10.74 -15.60 10.23
C THR A 151 10.92 -14.14 10.61
N PHE A 152 12.12 -13.79 11.08
CA PHE A 152 12.57 -12.41 11.26
C PHE A 152 13.24 -11.95 9.99
N VAL A 153 12.89 -10.76 9.51
CA VAL A 153 13.46 -10.16 8.32
C VAL A 153 14.03 -8.81 8.68
N SER A 154 15.34 -8.65 8.53
CA SER A 154 16.02 -7.38 8.75
C SER A 154 15.67 -6.36 7.64
N TRP A 155 16.08 -5.11 7.84
CA TRP A 155 15.98 -4.10 6.80
C TRP A 155 17.02 -4.31 5.67
N THR A 156 18.14 -5.01 5.95
CA THR A 156 19.17 -5.40 4.96
C THR A 156 18.73 -6.56 4.07
N GLY A 157 17.63 -7.25 4.43
CA GLY A 157 17.11 -8.40 3.69
C GLY A 157 17.60 -9.74 4.23
N ASP A 158 18.37 -9.75 5.32
CA ASP A 158 18.73 -10.97 6.03
C ASP A 158 17.49 -11.56 6.71
N PHE A 159 17.39 -12.90 6.68
CA PHE A 159 16.26 -13.60 7.27
C PHE A 159 16.72 -14.75 8.16
N GLN A 160 16.05 -14.90 9.30
CA GLN A 160 16.24 -16.02 10.22
C GLN A 160 14.89 -16.63 10.55
N SER A 161 14.75 -17.94 10.33
CA SER A 161 13.53 -18.68 10.62
C SER A 161 13.70 -19.56 11.85
N LEU A 162 12.78 -19.43 12.79
CA LEU A 162 12.60 -20.33 13.91
C LEU A 162 11.44 -21.27 13.61
N TRP A 163 11.66 -22.55 13.85
CA TRP A 163 10.70 -23.62 13.57
C TRP A 163 10.29 -24.30 14.86
N ARG A 164 9.02 -24.67 14.99
CA ARG A 164 8.56 -25.53 16.07
C ARG A 164 9.09 -26.95 15.85
N ASP A 165 9.42 -27.64 16.92
CA ASP A 165 9.75 -29.06 16.87
C ASP A 165 8.62 -29.88 16.23
N GLY A 166 9.00 -30.87 15.41
CA GLY A 166 8.04 -31.70 14.67
C GLY A 166 7.37 -30.99 13.49
N THR A 167 7.86 -29.82 13.06
CA THR A 167 7.37 -29.17 11.83
C THR A 167 7.54 -30.10 10.63
N THR A 168 6.44 -30.39 9.95
CA THR A 168 6.45 -31.23 8.75
C THR A 168 6.96 -30.46 7.52
N ALA A 169 7.48 -31.17 6.52
CA ALA A 169 7.89 -30.56 5.25
C ALA A 169 6.74 -29.82 4.53
N ALA A 170 5.49 -30.25 4.74
CA ALA A 170 4.32 -29.56 4.19
C ALA A 170 4.10 -28.20 4.88
N GLN A 171 4.19 -28.16 6.21
CA GLN A 171 4.09 -26.93 6.99
C GLN A 171 5.24 -25.97 6.69
N ALA A 172 6.47 -26.48 6.54
CA ALA A 172 7.62 -25.68 6.14
C ALA A 172 7.39 -24.95 4.80
N ARG A 173 6.93 -25.67 3.78
CA ARG A 173 6.58 -25.09 2.47
C ARG A 173 5.44 -24.07 2.53
N LEU A 174 4.47 -24.26 3.42
CA LEU A 174 3.39 -23.28 3.63
C LEU A 174 3.94 -21.99 4.24
N HIS A 175 4.82 -22.10 5.25
CA HIS A 175 5.49 -20.94 5.85
C HIS A 175 6.35 -20.19 4.83
N GLU A 176 7.17 -20.89 4.04
CA GLU A 176 8.00 -20.27 2.99
C GLU A 176 7.17 -19.47 1.97
N ARG A 177 6.01 -20.01 1.57
CA ARG A 177 5.08 -19.32 0.68
C ARG A 177 4.50 -18.07 1.34
N ASN A 178 4.09 -18.18 2.60
CA ASN A 178 3.61 -17.04 3.37
C ASN A 178 4.67 -15.93 3.50
N VAL A 179 5.93 -16.31 3.78
CA VAL A 179 7.08 -15.39 3.82
C VAL A 179 7.25 -14.67 2.48
N ARG A 180 7.19 -15.38 1.37
CA ARG A 180 7.29 -14.79 0.02
C ARG A 180 6.17 -13.78 -0.25
N ILE A 181 4.93 -14.11 0.12
CA ILE A 181 3.77 -13.22 -0.07
C ILE A 181 3.93 -11.95 0.78
N ALA A 182 4.30 -12.09 2.06
CA ALA A 182 4.52 -10.97 2.96
C ALA A 182 5.63 -10.03 2.44
N LEU A 183 6.77 -10.60 1.99
CA LEU A 183 7.87 -9.81 1.44
C LEU A 183 7.50 -9.11 0.13
N ALA A 184 6.76 -9.77 -0.76
CA ALA A 184 6.30 -9.18 -2.00
C ALA A 184 5.33 -8.02 -1.74
N ARG A 185 4.45 -8.11 -0.73
CA ARG A 185 3.57 -7.00 -0.29
C ARG A 185 4.38 -5.83 0.26
N ARG A 186 5.40 -6.10 1.09
CA ARG A 186 6.31 -5.07 1.61
C ARG A 186 7.06 -4.35 0.49
N ALA A 187 7.63 -5.08 -0.46
CA ALA A 187 8.34 -4.52 -1.60
C ALA A 187 7.44 -3.66 -2.49
N LEU A 188 6.20 -4.11 -2.72
CA LEU A 188 5.20 -3.36 -3.49
C LEU A 188 4.87 -2.01 -2.85
N LEU A 189 4.73 -1.99 -1.52
CA LEU A 189 4.44 -0.78 -0.76
C LEU A 189 5.60 0.23 -0.77
N ILE A 190 6.84 -0.24 -0.60
CA ILE A 190 8.03 0.61 -0.72
C ILE A 190 8.10 1.23 -2.11
N ARG A 191 7.92 0.42 -3.16
CA ARG A 191 7.93 0.88 -4.55
C ARG A 191 6.86 1.94 -4.80
N LEU A 192 5.64 1.72 -4.26
CA LEU A 192 4.54 2.67 -4.39
C LEU A 192 4.90 4.03 -3.76
N MET A 193 5.43 4.02 -2.53
CA MET A 193 5.84 5.24 -1.83
C MET A 193 6.95 5.98 -2.59
N SER A 194 7.98 5.26 -3.08
CA SER A 194 9.06 5.87 -3.87
C SER A 194 8.54 6.53 -5.15
N MET A 195 7.58 5.90 -5.83
CA MET A 195 6.97 6.45 -7.04
C MET A 195 6.10 7.67 -6.76
N ILE A 196 5.34 7.68 -5.67
CA ILE A 196 4.57 8.87 -5.23
C ILE A 196 5.54 10.02 -4.96
N GLY A 197 6.62 9.77 -4.21
CA GLY A 197 7.64 10.78 -3.92
C GLY A 197 8.31 11.34 -5.17
N ALA A 198 8.74 10.48 -6.10
CA ALA A 198 9.34 10.89 -7.37
C ALA A 198 8.37 11.71 -8.23
N SER A 199 7.10 11.31 -8.27
CA SER A 199 6.04 12.00 -9.02
C SER A 199 5.75 13.39 -8.42
N ALA A 200 5.69 13.47 -7.09
CA ALA A 200 5.49 14.74 -6.38
C ALA A 200 6.62 15.73 -6.68
N ALA A 201 7.87 15.28 -6.67
CA ALA A 201 9.02 16.12 -6.99
C ALA A 201 8.92 16.73 -8.41
N ARG A 202 8.49 15.94 -9.39
CA ARG A 202 8.29 16.42 -10.78
C ARG A 202 7.18 17.48 -10.87
N ILE A 203 6.07 17.28 -10.17
CA ILE A 203 4.93 18.23 -10.17
C ILE A 203 5.31 19.53 -9.46
N VAL A 204 5.94 19.44 -8.29
CA VAL A 204 6.36 20.61 -7.50
C VAL A 204 7.30 21.50 -8.31
N LEU A 205 8.24 20.90 -9.05
CA LEU A 205 9.15 21.64 -9.92
C LEU A 205 8.41 22.44 -11.01
N ARG A 206 7.29 21.91 -11.52
CA ARG A 206 6.45 22.59 -12.53
C ARG A 206 5.55 23.67 -11.94
N LEU A 207 5.06 23.51 -10.71
CA LEU A 207 4.17 24.47 -10.06
C LEU A 207 4.88 25.75 -9.63
N ALA A 208 6.21 25.72 -9.42
CA ALA A 208 7.02 26.85 -8.95
C ALA A 208 6.43 27.60 -7.72
N THR A 209 5.57 26.94 -6.95
CA THR A 209 4.78 27.53 -5.86
C THR A 209 5.36 27.07 -4.52
N PRO A 210 5.86 28.00 -3.67
CA PRO A 210 6.35 27.66 -2.35
C PRO A 210 5.28 26.96 -1.50
N GLY A 211 5.59 25.81 -0.92
CA GLY A 211 4.68 25.07 -0.03
C GLY A 211 3.75 24.08 -0.74
N ALA A 212 3.67 24.09 -2.08
CA ALA A 212 2.86 23.16 -2.85
C ALA A 212 3.25 21.68 -2.60
N GLN A 213 4.50 21.42 -2.24
CA GLN A 213 5.01 20.08 -1.97
C GLN A 213 4.24 19.31 -0.90
N LEU A 214 3.68 20.00 0.09
CA LEU A 214 2.90 19.35 1.13
C LEU A 214 1.58 18.82 0.53
N LEU A 215 0.92 19.62 -0.31
CA LEU A 215 -0.42 19.31 -0.82
C LEU A 215 -0.42 18.34 -2.02
N VAL A 216 0.68 18.27 -2.77
CA VAL A 216 0.78 17.38 -3.93
C VAL A 216 0.78 15.90 -3.53
N LEU A 217 1.46 15.55 -2.43
CA LEU A 217 1.54 14.15 -1.96
C LEU A 217 0.18 13.49 -1.67
N PRO A 218 -0.71 14.09 -0.85
CA PRO A 218 -2.04 13.51 -0.60
C PRO A 218 -2.90 13.47 -1.87
N ALA A 219 -2.76 14.44 -2.78
CA ALA A 219 -3.47 14.43 -4.06
C ALA A 219 -3.06 13.26 -4.96
N LEU A 220 -1.76 12.95 -5.00
CA LEU A 220 -1.25 11.79 -5.74
C LEU A 220 -1.67 10.46 -5.12
N TRP A 221 -1.69 10.38 -3.79
CA TRP A 221 -2.21 9.22 -3.09
C TRP A 221 -3.70 8.98 -3.43
N GLN A 222 -4.50 10.05 -3.37
CA GLN A 222 -5.90 10.00 -3.78
C GLN A 222 -6.06 9.52 -5.22
N PHE A 223 -5.30 10.08 -6.18
CA PHE A 223 -5.32 9.64 -7.57
C PHE A 223 -5.10 8.13 -7.71
N ILE A 224 -4.04 7.61 -7.08
CA ILE A 224 -3.69 6.18 -7.15
C ILE A 224 -4.82 5.32 -6.59
N ARG A 225 -5.38 5.73 -5.45
CA ARG A 225 -6.50 5.04 -4.80
C ARG A 225 -7.71 4.98 -5.75
N ASP A 226 -8.08 6.12 -6.31
CA ASP A 226 -9.26 6.24 -7.16
C ASP A 226 -9.10 5.43 -8.46
N VAL A 227 -7.89 5.38 -9.03
CA VAL A 227 -7.57 4.50 -10.18
C VAL A 227 -7.67 3.02 -9.80
N ILE A 228 -7.13 2.61 -8.65
CA ILE A 228 -7.22 1.20 -8.23
C ILE A 228 -8.68 0.78 -8.00
N GLU A 229 -9.49 1.64 -7.39
CA GLU A 229 -10.93 1.39 -7.22
C GLU A 229 -11.67 1.29 -8.57
N GLU A 230 -11.34 2.17 -9.52
CA GLU A 230 -11.90 2.12 -10.87
C GLU A 230 -11.57 0.79 -11.57
N LEU A 231 -10.30 0.35 -11.51
CA LEU A 231 -9.84 -0.91 -12.10
C LEU A 231 -10.53 -2.12 -11.47
N ARG A 232 -10.66 -2.15 -10.14
CA ARG A 232 -11.39 -3.21 -9.42
C ARG A 232 -12.87 -3.26 -9.82
N ARG A 233 -13.53 -2.11 -9.98
CA ARG A 233 -14.91 -2.01 -10.45
C ARG A 233 -15.07 -2.45 -11.91
N ALA A 234 -14.07 -2.21 -12.76
CA ALA A 234 -14.07 -2.69 -14.13
C ALA A 234 -13.94 -4.22 -14.19
N GLU A 235 -13.03 -4.80 -13.39
CA GLU A 235 -12.84 -6.26 -13.28
C GLU A 235 -14.09 -6.97 -12.74
N ALA A 236 -14.74 -6.41 -11.72
CA ALA A 236 -15.98 -6.99 -11.19
C ALA A 236 -17.11 -7.04 -12.23
N ARG A 237 -17.18 -6.03 -13.12
CA ARG A 237 -18.18 -5.96 -14.20
C ARG A 237 -17.88 -6.91 -15.36
N SER A 238 -16.62 -7.25 -15.60
CA SER A 238 -16.25 -8.18 -16.68
C SER A 238 -16.47 -9.66 -16.33
N VAL A 239 -16.73 -9.97 -15.05
CA VAL A 239 -16.97 -11.32 -14.54
C VAL A 239 -18.48 -11.61 -14.35
N SER A 240 -19.32 -10.56 -14.38
CA SER A 240 -20.79 -10.67 -14.33
C SER A 240 -21.37 -10.83 -15.73
#